data_AF-A0A523ZPY2-F1
#
_entry.id   AF-A0A523ZPY2-F1
#
_cell.length_a   1.000
_cell.length_b   1.000
_cell.length_c   1.000
_cell.angle_alpha   90.00
_cell.angle_beta   90.00
_cell.angle_gamma   90.00
#
_symmetry.space_group_name_H-M   'P 1'
#
loop_
_entity.id
_entity.type
_entity.pdbx_description
1 polymer ?
#
loop_
_entity_poly.entity_id
_entity_poly.type
_entity_poly.pdbx_seq_one_letter_code
_entity_poly.pdbx_strand_id
1 'polypeptide(L)'
;MAKRPTKAEALEALDFIINVLKEHEKDLDRLVTELSKTTEKFSQTGEITTKIERVEDRLSNMQTEISNLINYISPSQKTSSYIPHGPPVTVRCKQWEDFKAFATDAETISFLYKQEEKVFQADALKGGKILTYTGEFPQDSGVLKIWLSRELNVPEDKIFEGALVIG
;
A
#
# COMPACT_ATOMS: atom_id res chain seq x y z
N MET A 1 -67.17 13.68 -24.22
CA MET A 1 -66.79 13.37 -25.62
C MET A 1 -65.47 14.08 -25.90
N ALA A 2 -64.42 13.34 -26.27
CA ALA A 2 -63.15 13.96 -26.66
C ALA A 2 -63.34 14.66 -28.01
N LYS A 3 -63.15 15.99 -28.03
CA LYS A 3 -63.23 16.81 -29.23
C LYS A 3 -62.10 16.37 -30.16
N ARG A 4 -62.40 16.00 -31.41
CA ARG A 4 -61.35 15.65 -32.37
C ARG A 4 -60.50 16.88 -32.64
N PRO A 5 -59.16 16.76 -32.60
CA PRO A 5 -58.29 17.87 -32.90
C PRO A 5 -58.55 18.33 -34.33
N THR A 6 -58.65 19.64 -34.49
CA THR A 6 -58.71 20.31 -35.77
C THR A 6 -57.39 20.12 -36.52
N LYS A 7 -57.42 20.23 -37.85
CA LYS A 7 -56.18 20.13 -38.65
C LYS A 7 -55.11 21.14 -38.22
N ALA A 8 -55.53 22.30 -37.73
CA ALA A 8 -54.62 23.33 -37.22
C ALA A 8 -53.90 22.87 -35.94
N GLU A 9 -54.63 22.32 -34.96
CA GLU A 9 -54.06 21.78 -33.72
C GLU A 9 -53.10 20.60 -34.00
N ALA A 10 -53.41 19.77 -35.01
CA ALA A 10 -52.54 18.67 -35.43
C ALA A 10 -51.24 19.16 -36.11
N LEU A 11 -51.30 20.24 -36.89
CA LEU A 11 -50.13 20.85 -37.52
C LEU A 11 -49.24 21.55 -36.48
N GLU A 12 -49.85 22.26 -35.52
CA GLU A 12 -49.13 22.90 -34.41
C GLU A 12 -48.37 21.89 -33.54
N ALA A 13 -49.00 20.75 -33.24
CA ALA A 13 -48.35 19.67 -32.50
C ALA A 13 -47.18 19.06 -33.28
N LEU A 14 -47.30 18.96 -34.62
CA LEU A 14 -46.22 18.51 -35.49
C LEU A 14 -45.04 19.49 -35.50
N ASP A 15 -45.30 20.79 -35.62
CA ASP A 15 -44.27 21.83 -35.57
C ASP A 15 -43.54 21.84 -34.22
N PHE A 16 -44.28 21.62 -33.13
CA PHE A 16 -43.67 21.46 -31.80
C PHE A 16 -42.74 20.25 -31.75
N ILE A 17 -43.19 19.07 -32.21
CA ILE A 17 -42.36 17.86 -32.25
C ILE A 17 -41.12 18.07 -33.13
N ILE A 18 -41.27 18.71 -34.29
CA ILE A 18 -40.15 19.00 -35.19
C ILE A 18 -39.12 19.91 -34.51
N ASN A 19 -39.57 20.94 -33.78
CA ASN A 19 -38.65 21.80 -33.05
C ASN A 19 -37.92 21.05 -31.93
N VAL A 20 -38.62 20.21 -31.17
CA VAL A 20 -37.99 19.38 -30.12
C VAL A 20 -36.95 18.44 -30.71
N LEU A 21 -37.27 17.79 -31.84
CA LEU A 21 -36.33 16.90 -32.53
C LEU A 21 -35.09 17.63 -33.06
N LYS A 22 -35.26 18.84 -33.60
CA LYS A 22 -34.13 19.69 -34.04
C LYS A 22 -33.24 20.11 -32.87
N GLU A 23 -33.82 20.37 -31.71
CA GLU A 23 -33.05 20.70 -30.51
C GLU A 23 -32.25 19.49 -30.01
N HIS A 24 -32.87 18.31 -30.00
CA HIS A 24 -32.17 17.07 -29.66
C HIS A 24 -31.04 16.72 -30.65
N GLU A 25 -31.24 16.95 -31.95
CA GLU A 25 -30.19 16.78 -32.97
C GLU A 25 -28.98 17.67 -32.66
N LYS A 26 -29.22 18.94 -32.34
CA LYS A 26 -28.17 19.88 -31.95
C LYS A 26 -27.46 19.49 -30.66
N ASP A 27 -28.19 18.99 -29.67
CA ASP A 27 -27.61 18.53 -28.41
C ASP A 27 -26.75 17.27 -28.61
N LEU A 28 -27.17 16.35 -29.50
CA LEU A 28 -26.36 15.20 -29.88
C LEU A 28 -25.07 15.61 -30.59
N ASP A 29 -25.11 16.55 -31.53
CA ASP A 29 -23.92 17.09 -32.20
C ASP A 29 -22.93 17.71 -31.19
N ARG A 30 -23.47 18.42 -30.19
CA ARG A 30 -22.67 18.96 -29.09
C ARG A 30 -22.03 17.85 -28.26
N LEU A 31 -22.79 16.83 -27.88
CA LEU A 31 -22.27 15.70 -27.11
C LEU A 31 -21.18 14.94 -27.87
N VAL A 32 -21.34 14.72 -29.18
CA VAL A 32 -20.32 14.10 -30.04
C VAL A 32 -19.04 14.94 -30.06
N THR A 33 -19.17 16.26 -30.13
CA THR A 33 -18.01 17.17 -30.10
C THR A 33 -17.28 17.11 -28.76
N GLU A 34 -17.99 17.11 -27.64
CA GLU A 34 -17.39 17.03 -26.30
C GLU A 34 -16.77 15.65 -26.01
N LEU A 35 -17.38 14.57 -26.51
CA LEU A 35 -16.80 13.22 -26.46
C LEU A 35 -15.52 13.12 -27.28
N SER A 36 -15.48 13.76 -28.44
CA SER A 36 -14.26 13.82 -29.27
C SER A 36 -13.12 14.52 -28.55
N LYS A 37 -13.38 15.69 -27.93
CA LYS A 37 -12.38 16.41 -27.10
C LYS A 37 -11.91 15.59 -25.89
N THR A 38 -12.82 14.86 -25.25
CA THR A 38 -12.49 14.01 -24.10
C THR A 38 -11.64 12.81 -24.53
N THR A 39 -11.95 12.21 -25.67
CA THR A 39 -11.18 11.10 -26.25
C THR A 39 -9.79 11.54 -26.65
N GLU A 40 -9.63 12.74 -27.21
CA GLU A 40 -8.32 13.30 -27.56
C GLU A 40 -7.43 13.53 -26.32
N LYS A 41 -8.00 14.04 -25.23
CA LYS A 41 -7.30 14.15 -23.93
C LYS A 41 -6.91 12.78 -23.36
N PHE A 42 -7.74 11.75 -23.58
CA PHE A 42 -7.42 10.39 -23.19
C PHE A 42 -6.32 9.77 -24.06
N SER A 43 -6.24 10.12 -25.35
CA SER A 43 -5.12 9.73 -26.23
C SER A 43 -3.77 10.22 -25.69
N GLN A 44 -3.72 11.42 -25.10
CA GLN A 44 -2.52 11.93 -24.41
C GLN A 44 -2.14 11.09 -23.18
N THR A 45 -3.08 10.33 -22.59
CA THR A 45 -2.79 9.36 -21.52
C THR A 45 -1.90 8.22 -22.03
N GLY A 46 -1.98 7.85 -23.30
CA GLY A 46 -1.05 6.89 -23.91
C GLY A 46 0.40 7.39 -23.90
N GLU A 47 0.63 8.70 -24.06
CA GLU A 47 1.97 9.29 -23.93
C GLU A 47 2.48 9.17 -22.48
N ILE A 48 1.59 9.32 -21.49
CA ILE A 48 1.92 9.09 -20.08
C ILE A 48 2.30 7.63 -19.85
N THR A 49 1.57 6.67 -20.45
CA THR A 49 1.91 5.24 -20.39
C THR A 49 3.32 4.96 -20.93
N THR A 50 3.72 5.54 -22.06
CA THR A 50 5.09 5.35 -22.57
C THR A 50 6.16 6.00 -21.70
N LYS A 51 5.83 7.10 -21.01
CA LYS A 51 6.76 7.77 -20.09
C LYS A 51 6.93 6.97 -18.80
N ILE A 52 5.88 6.35 -18.28
CA ILE A 52 5.97 5.50 -17.09
C ILE A 52 6.76 4.21 -17.38
N GLU A 53 6.53 3.56 -18.52
CA GLU A 53 7.33 2.40 -18.96
C GLU A 53 8.83 2.74 -19.01
N ARG A 54 9.18 3.90 -19.60
CA ARG A 54 10.58 4.37 -19.64
C ARG A 54 11.16 4.64 -18.24
N VAL A 55 10.35 5.09 -17.29
CA VAL A 55 10.79 5.31 -15.90
C VAL A 55 10.99 3.99 -15.18
N GLU A 56 10.10 3.01 -15.38
CA GLU A 56 10.22 1.66 -14.82
C GLU A 56 11.48 0.94 -15.32
N ASP A 57 11.81 1.05 -16.61
CA ASP A 57 13.04 0.52 -17.19
C ASP A 57 14.29 1.13 -16.53
N ARG A 58 14.29 2.47 -16.37
CA ARG A 58 15.41 3.17 -15.72
C ARG A 58 15.55 2.76 -14.25
N LEU A 59 14.45 2.60 -13.54
CA LEU A 59 14.45 2.19 -12.14
C LEU A 59 14.96 0.74 -11.99
N SER A 60 14.59 -0.16 -12.90
CA SER A 60 15.09 -1.54 -12.95
C SER A 60 16.59 -1.60 -13.21
N ASN A 61 17.10 -0.77 -14.13
CA ASN A 61 18.54 -0.64 -14.36
C ASN A 61 19.27 -0.09 -13.13
N MET A 62 18.73 0.94 -12.49
CA MET A 62 19.30 1.48 -11.25
C MET A 62 19.30 0.45 -10.12
N GLN A 63 18.23 -0.33 -9.95
CA GLN A 63 18.19 -1.42 -8.97
C GLN A 63 19.26 -2.49 -9.25
N THR A 64 19.50 -2.80 -10.52
CA THR A 64 20.56 -3.73 -10.94
C THR A 64 21.95 -3.19 -10.61
N GLU A 65 22.20 -1.91 -10.94
CA GLU A 65 23.46 -1.24 -10.62
C GLU A 65 23.71 -1.17 -9.11
N ILE A 66 22.70 -0.81 -8.31
CA ILE A 66 22.78 -0.80 -6.85
C ILE A 66 23.09 -2.22 -6.33
N SER A 67 22.42 -3.24 -6.84
CA SER A 67 22.66 -4.64 -6.45
C SER A 67 24.09 -5.08 -6.76
N ASN A 68 24.61 -4.68 -7.91
CA ASN A 68 25.99 -4.94 -8.30
C ASN A 68 26.97 -4.21 -7.36
N LEU A 69 26.75 -2.93 -7.09
CA LEU A 69 27.57 -2.16 -6.15
C LEU A 69 27.55 -2.74 -4.74
N ILE A 70 26.38 -3.18 -4.23
CA ILE A 70 26.27 -3.90 -2.95
C ILE A 70 27.14 -5.15 -2.97
N ASN A 71 27.11 -5.94 -4.06
CA ASN A 71 27.98 -7.12 -4.18
C ASN A 71 29.48 -6.76 -4.22
N TYR A 72 29.87 -5.65 -4.86
CA TYR A 72 31.27 -5.19 -4.91
C TYR A 72 31.77 -4.60 -3.58
N ILE A 73 30.89 -3.95 -2.82
CA ILE A 73 31.23 -3.35 -1.51
C ILE A 73 31.08 -4.39 -0.38
N SER A 74 30.30 -5.46 -0.59
CA SER A 74 30.13 -6.59 0.33
C SER A 74 30.79 -7.89 -0.15
N PRO A 75 32.12 -7.95 -0.44
CA PRO A 75 32.79 -9.23 -0.55
C PRO A 75 32.86 -9.96 0.81
N SER A 76 32.50 -9.30 1.94
CA SER A 76 32.63 -9.87 3.29
C SER A 76 31.34 -10.40 3.95
N GLN A 77 30.20 -10.47 3.26
CA GLN A 77 28.95 -10.99 3.87
C GLN A 77 28.34 -12.22 3.18
N LYS A 78 29.07 -12.86 2.26
CA LYS A 78 28.79 -14.22 1.80
C LYS A 78 29.79 -15.20 2.39
N THR A 79 29.92 -15.18 3.71
CA THR A 79 30.36 -16.37 4.44
C THR A 79 29.27 -16.66 5.45
N SER A 80 28.65 -17.83 5.32
CA SER A 80 28.33 -18.61 6.50
C SER A 80 29.61 -18.65 7.34
N SER A 81 29.68 -17.79 8.33
CA SER A 81 30.70 -17.82 9.35
C SER A 81 29.96 -17.69 10.66
N TYR A 82 29.98 -18.78 11.40
CA TYR A 82 29.94 -18.78 12.85
C TYR A 82 31.06 -17.84 13.34
N ILE A 83 30.87 -16.54 13.23
CA ILE A 83 31.62 -15.58 14.02
C ILE A 83 30.98 -15.72 15.40
N PRO A 84 31.73 -16.11 16.44
CA PRO A 84 31.21 -16.05 17.79
C PRO A 84 30.93 -14.58 18.04
N HIS A 85 29.67 -14.18 17.84
CA HIS A 85 29.23 -12.85 18.17
C HIS A 85 29.65 -12.62 19.61
N GLY A 86 30.29 -11.47 19.84
CA GLY A 86 30.61 -11.02 21.18
C GLY A 86 29.37 -11.05 22.07
N PRO A 87 29.53 -10.75 23.37
CA PRO A 87 28.47 -10.90 24.35
C PRO A 87 27.13 -10.39 23.80
N PRO A 88 26.06 -11.17 23.92
CA PRO A 88 24.80 -10.88 23.27
C PRO A 88 24.36 -9.44 23.54
N VAL A 89 24.13 -8.69 22.46
CA VAL A 89 23.78 -7.27 22.55
C VAL A 89 22.27 -7.13 22.54
N THR A 90 21.73 -6.71 23.68
CA THR A 90 20.32 -6.31 23.82
C THR A 90 20.19 -4.80 23.60
N VAL A 91 19.35 -4.41 22.65
CA VAL A 91 19.02 -3.00 22.40
C VAL A 91 17.63 -2.73 22.95
N ARG A 92 17.52 -1.81 23.92
CA ARG A 92 16.23 -1.42 24.49
C ARG A 92 15.70 -0.13 23.85
N CYS A 93 14.56 -0.25 23.19
CA CYS A 93 13.83 0.86 22.59
C CYS A 93 12.79 1.38 23.59
N LYS A 94 12.81 2.69 23.86
CA LYS A 94 11.78 3.34 24.70
C LYS A 94 10.54 3.72 23.91
N GLN A 95 10.71 4.05 22.63
CA GLN A 95 9.63 4.42 21.72
C GLN A 95 9.27 3.22 20.83
N TRP A 96 7.98 3.05 20.55
CA TRP A 96 7.50 1.97 19.70
C TRP A 96 8.00 2.15 18.27
N GLU A 97 8.04 3.38 17.77
CA GLU A 97 8.46 3.72 16.42
C GLU A 97 9.91 3.32 16.17
N ASP A 98 10.79 3.52 17.15
CA ASP A 98 12.19 3.08 17.09
C ASP A 98 12.26 1.56 17.03
N PHE A 99 11.53 0.87 17.92
CA PHE A 99 11.48 -0.58 17.93
C PHE A 99 11.02 -1.13 16.58
N LYS A 100 9.91 -0.59 16.06
CA LYS A 100 9.36 -0.96 14.75
C LYS A 100 10.39 -0.79 13.65
N ALA A 101 11.04 0.37 13.56
CA ALA A 101 12.05 0.64 12.55
C ALA A 101 13.21 -0.38 12.55
N PHE A 102 13.64 -0.83 13.74
CA PHE A 102 14.70 -1.83 13.86
C PHE A 102 14.19 -3.26 13.68
N ALA A 103 12.98 -3.58 14.15
CA ALA A 103 12.40 -4.91 14.22
C ALA A 103 11.63 -5.33 12.94
N THR A 104 11.44 -4.43 11.97
CA THR A 104 10.89 -4.81 10.65
C THR A 104 11.70 -5.94 10.04
N ASP A 105 11.06 -6.98 9.49
CA ASP A 105 11.71 -8.16 8.91
C ASP A 105 12.61 -8.93 9.90
N ALA A 106 12.28 -8.90 11.20
CA ALA A 106 12.97 -9.72 12.19
C ALA A 106 12.81 -11.23 11.92
N GLU A 107 13.79 -12.01 12.37
CA GLU A 107 13.81 -13.46 12.23
C GLU A 107 12.67 -14.11 13.01
N THR A 108 12.45 -13.62 14.23
CA THR A 108 11.44 -14.12 15.17
C THR A 108 11.05 -13.01 16.14
N ILE A 109 9.77 -12.95 16.50
CA ILE A 109 9.24 -12.04 17.51
C ILE A 109 8.68 -12.86 18.68
N SER A 110 9.06 -12.48 19.90
CA SER A 110 8.37 -12.93 21.10
C SER A 110 7.71 -11.75 21.79
N PHE A 111 6.53 -11.94 22.36
CA PHE A 111 5.90 -10.91 23.17
C PHE A 111 5.41 -11.45 24.50
N LEU A 112 5.37 -10.58 25.49
CA LEU A 112 4.76 -10.82 26.78
C LEU A 112 3.77 -9.70 27.06
N TYR A 113 2.57 -10.09 27.49
CA TYR A 113 1.56 -9.14 27.93
C TYR A 113 1.10 -9.48 29.34
N LYS A 114 1.38 -8.58 30.28
CA LYS A 114 0.90 -8.71 31.66
C LYS A 114 -0.31 -7.82 31.87
N GLN A 115 -1.49 -8.44 31.83
CA GLN A 115 -2.77 -7.73 31.89
C GLN A 115 -2.97 -6.93 33.19
N GLU A 116 -2.44 -7.42 34.31
CA GLU A 116 -2.51 -6.76 35.64
C GLU A 116 -1.68 -5.48 35.72
N GLU A 117 -0.50 -5.47 35.09
CA GLU A 117 0.45 -4.36 35.11
C GLU A 117 0.26 -3.38 33.93
N LYS A 118 -0.58 -3.74 32.94
CA LYS A 118 -0.71 -3.07 31.63
C LYS A 118 0.64 -2.90 30.89
N VAL A 119 1.60 -3.75 31.21
CA VAL A 119 2.92 -3.74 30.59
C VAL A 119 2.92 -4.70 29.42
N PHE A 120 3.30 -4.17 28.27
CA PHE A 120 3.58 -4.92 27.06
C PHE A 120 5.09 -4.92 26.80
N GLN A 121 5.64 -6.11 26.55
CA GLN A 121 7.01 -6.28 26.11
C GLN A 121 7.03 -7.02 24.77
N ALA A 122 7.78 -6.50 23.81
CA ALA A 122 8.06 -7.17 22.55
C ALA A 122 9.57 -7.30 22.37
N ASP A 123 10.01 -8.51 22.06
CA ASP A 123 11.39 -8.83 21.77
C ASP A 123 11.49 -9.34 20.32
N ALA A 124 12.47 -8.81 19.58
CA ALA A 124 12.71 -9.18 18.19
C ALA A 124 14.15 -9.67 18.03
N LEU A 125 14.32 -10.85 17.43
CA LEU A 125 15.62 -11.37 17.04
C LEU A 125 15.94 -10.92 15.61
N LYS A 126 17.02 -10.16 15.43
CA LYS A 126 17.45 -9.72 14.10
C LYS A 126 18.96 -9.56 14.02
N GLY A 127 19.61 -10.36 13.17
CA GLY A 127 21.05 -10.25 12.91
C GLY A 127 21.89 -10.46 14.17
N GLY A 128 21.51 -11.45 15.00
CA GLY A 128 22.22 -11.79 16.24
C GLY A 128 22.03 -10.80 17.41
N LYS A 129 21.09 -9.85 17.30
CA LYS A 129 20.73 -8.91 18.37
C LYS A 129 19.30 -9.15 18.82
N ILE A 130 19.04 -8.93 20.11
CA ILE A 130 17.68 -8.86 20.64
C ILE A 130 17.32 -7.39 20.79
N LEU A 131 16.29 -6.96 20.07
CA LEU A 131 15.65 -5.68 20.24
C LEU A 131 14.51 -5.86 21.24
N THR A 132 14.41 -5.02 22.26
CA THR A 132 13.37 -5.09 23.28
C THR A 132 12.64 -3.77 23.35
N TYR A 133 11.32 -3.81 23.24
CA TYR A 133 10.41 -2.72 23.59
C TYR A 133 9.67 -3.06 24.88
N THR A 134 9.50 -2.07 25.75
CA THR A 134 8.62 -2.19 26.92
C THR A 134 7.82 -0.91 27.04
N GLY A 135 6.50 -1.01 27.06
CA GLY A 135 5.63 0.15 27.11
C GLY A 135 4.16 -0.19 27.33
N GLU A 136 3.33 0.82 27.14
CA GLU A 136 1.88 0.68 27.26
C GLU A 136 1.30 0.01 26.02
N PHE A 137 0.28 -0.81 26.27
CA PHE A 137 -0.35 -1.66 25.27
C PHE A 137 -1.31 -0.88 24.34
N PRO A 138 -1.17 -0.95 23.02
CA PRO A 138 -2.22 -0.50 22.10
C PRO A 138 -3.40 -1.50 22.16
N GLN A 139 -4.59 -1.01 22.47
CA GLN A 139 -5.79 -1.78 22.88
C GLN A 139 -6.15 -2.99 21.98
N ASP A 140 -6.82 -3.98 22.62
CA ASP A 140 -7.25 -5.33 22.16
C ASP A 140 -6.19 -6.45 22.08
N SER A 141 -6.13 -7.25 23.16
CA SER A 141 -5.21 -8.41 23.30
C SER A 141 -5.56 -9.61 22.41
N GLY A 142 -6.77 -9.67 21.86
CA GLY A 142 -7.26 -10.83 21.10
C GLY A 142 -6.58 -11.06 19.76
N VAL A 143 -5.84 -10.08 19.24
CA VAL A 143 -5.23 -10.12 17.89
C VAL A 143 -3.75 -9.72 17.87
N LEU A 144 -3.05 -9.90 18.99
CA LEU A 144 -1.68 -9.38 19.18
C LEU A 144 -0.67 -9.93 18.16
N LYS A 145 -0.76 -11.22 17.82
CA LYS A 145 0.06 -11.83 16.76
C LYS A 145 -0.19 -11.19 15.40
N ILE A 146 -1.45 -10.95 15.05
CA ILE A 146 -1.84 -10.35 13.78
C ILE A 146 -1.36 -8.90 13.70
N TRP A 147 -1.50 -8.15 14.80
CA TRP A 147 -1.04 -6.77 14.89
C TRP A 147 0.49 -6.69 14.73
N LEU A 148 1.25 -7.50 15.47
CA LEU A 148 2.71 -7.56 15.36
C LEU A 148 3.16 -7.98 13.95
N SER A 149 2.46 -8.95 13.35
CA SER A 149 2.76 -9.41 12.00
C SER A 149 2.68 -8.28 10.98
N ARG A 150 1.63 -7.47 11.05
CA ARG A 150 1.42 -6.33 10.16
C ARG A 150 2.40 -5.20 10.44
N GLU A 151 2.63 -4.88 11.72
CA GLU A 151 3.51 -3.77 12.10
C GLU A 151 4.98 -4.04 11.74
N LEU A 152 5.43 -5.29 11.88
CA LEU A 152 6.84 -5.65 11.72
C LEU A 152 7.13 -6.40 10.41
N ASN A 153 6.11 -6.64 9.58
CA ASN A 153 6.23 -7.44 8.35
C ASN A 153 6.81 -8.85 8.62
N VAL A 154 6.40 -9.48 9.73
CA VAL A 154 6.86 -10.81 10.13
C VAL A 154 5.69 -11.81 10.03
N PRO A 155 5.86 -12.99 9.42
CA PRO A 155 4.83 -14.03 9.38
C PRO A 155 4.36 -14.48 10.78
N GLU A 156 3.06 -14.70 10.97
CA GLU A 156 2.48 -15.05 12.28
C GLU A 156 3.05 -16.35 12.89
N ASP A 157 3.51 -17.28 12.06
CA ASP A 157 4.17 -18.52 12.48
C ASP A 157 5.53 -18.29 13.15
N LYS A 158 6.14 -17.12 12.92
CA LYS A 158 7.39 -16.66 13.55
C LYS A 158 7.15 -15.72 14.73
N ILE A 159 5.89 -15.59 15.17
CA ILE A 159 5.49 -14.78 16.31
C ILE A 159 4.89 -15.67 17.39
N PHE A 160 5.45 -15.61 18.59
CA PHE A 160 4.96 -16.39 19.71
C PHE A 160 4.86 -15.58 21.00
N GLU A 161 4.01 -16.06 21.90
CA GLU A 161 3.88 -15.51 23.25
C GLU A 161 4.89 -16.20 24.16
N GLY A 162 5.78 -15.42 24.78
CA GLY A 162 6.92 -15.93 25.53
C GLY A 162 8.11 -14.98 25.53
N ALA A 163 9.27 -15.47 25.96
CA ALA A 163 10.51 -14.69 26.01
C ALA A 163 11.57 -15.30 25.10
N LEU A 164 12.27 -14.44 24.36
CA LEU A 164 13.53 -14.77 23.68
C LEU A 164 14.66 -14.77 24.72
N VAL A 165 15.22 -15.94 24.99
CA VAL A 165 16.35 -16.11 25.91
C VAL A 165 17.58 -16.54 25.12
N ILE A 166 18.72 -15.91 25.40
CA ILE A 166 20.01 -16.30 24.82
C ILE A 166 20.64 -17.30 25.79
N GLY A 167 20.87 -18.52 25.31
CA GLY A 167 21.49 -19.61 26.06
C GLY A 167 23.00 -19.68 25.90
#